data_AF-A0A645IE58-F1
#
_entry.id   AF-A0A645IE58-F1
#
_cell.length_a   1.000
_cell.length_b   1.000
_cell.length_c   1.000
_cell.angle_alpha   90.00
_cell.angle_beta   90.00
_cell.angle_gamma   90.00
#
_symmetry.space_group_name_H-M   'P 1'
#
loop_
_entity.id
_entity.type
_entity.pdbx_description
1 polymer ?
#
loop_
_entity_poly.entity_id
_entity_poly.type
_entity_poly.pdbx_seq_one_letter_code
_entity_poly.pdbx_strand_id
1 'polypeptide(L)'
;MVDAIEKGWVKKWNSQGWMRNNKEKASNVDLWEKLLVLLDFHKVSFIWVKGHASNPENERCDQLARAAIQKNTLENDENYETM
;
A
#
# COMPACT_ATOMS: atom_id res chain seq x y z
N MET A 1 4.22 3.07 4.27
CA MET A 1 3.70 1.70 4.06
C MET A 1 4.41 0.70 4.97
N VAL A 2 5.70 0.43 4.76
CA VAL A 2 6.50 -0.54 5.54
C VAL A 2 6.33 -0.34 7.05
N ASP A 3 6.57 0.89 7.54
CA ASP A 3 6.34 1.25 8.95
C ASP A 3 4.95 0.89 9.47
N ALA A 4 3.90 1.08 8.68
CA ALA A 4 2.53 0.81 9.13
C ALA A 4 2.28 -0.68 9.34
N ILE A 5 2.97 -1.53 8.57
CA ILE A 5 2.91 -2.99 8.69
C ILE A 5 3.82 -3.44 9.84
N GLU A 6 5.09 -3.05 9.82
CA GLU A 6 6.09 -3.49 10.80
C GLU A 6 5.79 -3.01 12.22
N LYS A 7 5.31 -1.77 12.38
CA LYS A 7 4.89 -1.23 13.68
C LYS A 7 3.48 -1.67 14.09
N GLY A 8 2.83 -2.53 13.30
CA GLY A 8 1.51 -3.10 13.61
C GLY A 8 0.35 -2.10 13.55
N TRP A 9 0.53 -0.93 12.94
CA TRP A 9 -0.50 0.11 12.88
C TRP A 9 -1.71 -0.35 12.08
N VAL A 10 -1.50 -0.99 10.93
CA VAL A 10 -2.60 -1.45 10.07
C VAL A 10 -3.49 -2.47 10.79
N LYS A 11 -2.88 -3.41 11.53
CA LYS A 11 -3.62 -4.39 12.35
C LYS A 11 -4.40 -3.70 13.48
N LYS A 12 -3.80 -2.71 14.14
CA LYS A 12 -4.46 -1.92 15.17
C LYS A 12 -5.65 -1.14 14.60
N TRP A 13 -5.48 -0.46 13.47
CA TRP A 13 -6.58 0.25 12.81
C TRP A 13 -7.71 -0.71 12.45
N ASN A 14 -7.40 -1.86 11.85
CA ASN A 14 -8.40 -2.90 11.54
C ASN A 14 -9.22 -3.30 12.79
N SER A 15 -8.56 -3.57 13.92
CA SER A 15 -9.25 -3.89 15.18
C SER A 15 -10.06 -2.72 15.79
N GLN A 16 -9.81 -1.49 15.34
CA GLN A 16 -10.45 -0.26 15.82
C GLN A 16 -11.40 0.35 14.78
N GLY A 17 -11.96 -0.48 13.87
CA GLY A 17 -12.90 -0.02 12.85
C GLY A 17 -12.26 0.96 11.85
N TRP A 18 -10.98 0.74 11.54
CA TRP A 18 -10.16 1.56 10.65
C TRP A 18 -9.91 2.99 11.11
N MET A 19 -10.03 3.27 12.41
CA MET A 19 -9.70 4.57 12.98
C MET A 19 -8.18 4.72 13.18
N ARG A 20 -7.58 5.74 12.58
CA ARG A 20 -6.16 6.11 12.79
C ARG A 20 -5.97 6.77 14.16
N ASN A 21 -6.95 7.58 14.55
CA ASN A 21 -7.06 8.22 15.86
C ASN A 21 -8.56 8.46 16.16
N ASN A 22 -8.86 9.13 17.27
CA ASN A 22 -10.25 9.35 17.70
C ASN A 22 -11.10 10.22 16.76
N LYS A 23 -10.48 10.90 15.78
CA LYS A 23 -11.15 11.85 14.88
C LYS A 23 -11.09 11.42 13.41
N GLU A 24 -10.10 10.63 13.03
CA GLU A 24 -9.76 10.37 11.63
C GLU A 24 -9.67 8.87 11.36
N LYS A 25 -10.30 8.46 10.25
CA LYS A 25 -10.09 7.14 9.66
C LYS A 25 -8.70 7.05 9.03
N ALA A 26 -8.17 5.83 8.94
CA ALA A 26 -7.00 5.55 8.13
C ALA A 26 -7.34 5.82 6.65
N SER A 27 -6.39 6.32 5.88
CA SER A 27 -6.55 6.48 4.42
C SER A 27 -6.36 5.13 3.72
N ASN A 28 -7.01 4.96 2.56
CA ASN A 28 -6.87 3.80 1.68
C ASN A 28 -7.19 2.47 2.37
N VAL A 29 -8.26 2.46 3.18
CA VAL A 29 -8.71 1.30 3.98
C VAL A 29 -8.90 0.07 3.11
N ASP A 30 -9.53 0.25 1.95
CA ASP A 30 -9.81 -0.80 0.99
C ASP A 30 -8.54 -1.51 0.50
N LEU A 31 -7.45 -0.76 0.28
CA LEU A 31 -6.15 -1.32 -0.11
C LEU A 31 -5.50 -2.06 1.07
N TRP A 32 -5.63 -1.53 2.29
CA TRP A 32 -5.11 -2.18 3.49
C TRP A 32 -5.84 -3.47 3.83
N GLU A 33 -7.16 -3.52 3.66
CA GLU A 33 -7.98 -4.72 3.84
C GLU A 33 -7.50 -5.83 2.90
N LYS A 34 -7.38 -5.53 1.60
CA LYS A 34 -6.87 -6.46 0.59
C LYS A 34 -5.46 -6.96 0.95
N LEU A 35 -4.57 -6.05 1.36
CA LEU A 35 -3.20 -6.42 1.70
C LEU A 35 -3.13 -7.28 2.97
N LEU A 36 -3.90 -6.97 4.02
CA LEU A 36 -3.90 -7.74 5.27
C LEU A 36 -4.28 -9.21 5.05
N VAL A 37 -5.26 -9.48 4.19
CA VAL A 37 -5.66 -10.86 3.84
C VAL A 37 -4.48 -11.62 3.22
N LEU A 38 -3.73 -10.99 2.31
CA LEU A 38 -2.57 -11.62 1.68
C LEU A 38 -1.41 -11.82 2.66
N LEU A 39 -1.20 -10.89 3.59
CA LEU A 39 -0.17 -10.98 4.62
C LEU A 39 -0.48 -12.01 5.70
N ASP A 40 -1.74 -12.37 5.90
CA ASP A 40 -2.11 -13.48 6.79
C ASP A 40 -1.82 -14.84 6.14
N PHE A 41 -1.97 -14.92 4.82
CA PHE A 41 -1.69 -16.13 4.06
C PHE A 41 -0.21 -16.38 3.80
N HIS A 42 0.57 -15.33 3.54
CA HIS A 42 1.99 -15.43 3.16
C HIS A 42 2.94 -14.99 4.28
N LYS A 43 4.07 -15.70 4.42
CA LYS A 43 5.20 -15.22 5.24
C LYS A 43 6.01 -14.20 4.43
N VAL A 44 5.76 -12.92 4.68
CA VAL A 44 6.40 -11.80 3.96
C VAL A 44 7.37 -11.06 4.87
N SER A 45 8.56 -10.74 4.34
CA SER A 45 9.49 -9.80 4.96
C SER A 45 9.58 -8.55 4.09
N PHE A 46 9.39 -7.38 4.70
CA PHE A 46 9.54 -6.10 4.01
C PHE A 46 11.00 -5.66 4.10
N ILE A 47 11.57 -5.28 2.96
CA ILE A 47 12.90 -4.70 2.89
C ILE A 47 12.74 -3.29 2.33
N TRP A 48 12.90 -2.30 3.18
CA TRP A 48 12.87 -0.92 2.75
C TRP A 48 14.14 -0.59 1.96
N VAL A 49 13.96 -0.12 0.73
CA VAL A 49 15.04 0.36 -0.13
C VAL A 49 14.92 1.86 -0.31
N LYS A 50 16.06 2.55 -0.31
CA LYS A 50 16.11 3.97 -0.61
C LYS A 50 15.82 4.19 -2.10
N GLY A 51 15.02 5.20 -2.42
CA GLY A 51 14.68 5.54 -3.81
C GLY A 51 15.92 5.85 -4.64
N HIS A 52 15.95 5.34 -5.88
CA HIS A 52 16.96 5.58 -6.93
C HIS A 52 18.42 5.34 -6.54
N ALA A 53 18.72 4.19 -5.92
CA ALA A 53 20.08 3.66 -5.97
C ALA A 53 20.10 2.13 -5.76
N SER A 54 20.44 1.42 -6.84
CA SER A 54 21.19 0.15 -6.82
C SER A 54 20.40 -1.16 -6.75
N ASN A 55 19.07 -1.17 -6.91
CA ASN A 55 18.31 -2.41 -7.07
C ASN A 55 17.64 -2.45 -8.46
N PRO A 56 18.18 -3.24 -9.41
CA PRO A 56 17.68 -3.33 -10.78
C PRO A 56 16.19 -3.72 -10.85
N GLU A 57 15.72 -4.57 -9.96
CA GLU A 57 14.33 -5.03 -9.91
C GLU A 57 13.39 -3.90 -9.45
N ASN A 58 13.77 -3.12 -8.45
CA ASN A 58 13.02 -1.93 -8.03
C ASN A 58 13.00 -0.86 -9.11
N GLU A 59 14.11 -0.63 -9.81
CA GLU A 59 14.18 0.30 -10.94
C GLU A 59 13.26 -0.14 -12.08
N ARG A 60 13.23 -1.45 -12.37
CA ARG A 60 12.29 -2.02 -13.34
C ARG A 60 10.84 -1.80 -12.93
N CYS A 61 10.50 -1.98 -11.65
CA CYS A 61 9.14 -1.69 -11.16
C CYS A 61 8.77 -0.20 -11.32
N ASP A 62 9.69 0.73 -11.04
CA ASP A 62 9.47 2.18 -11.27
C ASP A 62 9.23 2.49 -12.76
N GLN A 63 10.05 1.92 -13.65
CA GLN A 63 9.88 2.08 -15.10
C GLN A 63 8.52 1.55 -15.58
N LEU A 64 8.10 0.38 -15.11
CA LEU A 64 6.80 -0.20 -15.46
C LEU A 64 5.64 0.65 -14.95
N ALA A 65 5.72 1.15 -13.71
CA ALA A 65 4.72 2.04 -13.15
C ALA A 65 4.60 3.34 -13.95
N ARG A 66 5.73 3.98 -14.29
CA ARG A 66 5.76 5.20 -15.13
C ARG A 66 5.22 4.95 -16.53
N ALA A 67 5.57 3.82 -17.14
CA ALA A 67 5.07 3.46 -18.47
C ALA A 67 3.54 3.24 -18.45
N ALA A 68 2.99 2.63 -17.41
CA ALA A 68 1.54 2.46 -17.25
C ALA A 68 0.81 3.82 -17.15
N ILE A 69 1.36 4.75 -16.36
CA ILE A 69 0.83 6.13 -16.24
C ILE A 69 0.81 6.81 -17.63
N GLN A 70 1.89 6.69 -18.41
CA GLN A 70 1.97 7.32 -19.74
C GLN A 70 0.99 6.73 -20.76
N LYS A 71 0.67 5.44 -20.65
CA LYS A 71 -0.29 4.80 -21.56
C LYS A 71 -1.72 5.33 -21.38
N ASN A 72 -2.03 5.93 -20.23
CA ASN A 72 -3.33 6.52 -19.90
C ASN A 72 -4.52 5.57 -20.16
N THR A 73 -4.29 4.26 -20.00
CA THR A 73 -5.30 3.21 -20.05
C THR A 73 -5.62 2.70 -18.64
N LEU A 74 -5.49 3.56 -17.64
CA LEU A 74 -5.76 3.20 -16.26
C LEU A 74 -7.28 3.07 -16.07
N GLU A 75 -7.69 1.99 -15.42
CA GLU A 75 -9.08 1.83 -14.99
C GLU A 75 -9.39 2.83 -13.87
N ASN A 76 -10.66 3.21 -13.73
CA ASN A 76 -11.08 4.09 -12.64
C ASN A 76 -10.83 3.42 -11.29
N ASP A 77 -10.16 4.12 -10.39
CA ASP A 77 -10.07 3.72 -8.99
C ASP A 77 -11.33 4.19 -8.26
N GLU A 78 -12.38 3.36 -8.32
CA GLU A 78 -13.70 3.69 -7.76
C GLU A 78 -13.63 4.13 -6.29
N ASN A 79 -12.74 3.51 -5.50
CA ASN A 79 -12.60 3.85 -4.09
C ASN A 79 -11.87 5.18 -3.88
N TYR A 80 -10.99 5.59 -4.79
CA TYR A 80 -10.37 6.92 -4.74
C TYR A 80 -11.31 8.02 -5.24
N GLU A 81 -12.04 7.78 -6.32
CA GLU A 81 -12.88 8.78 -7.00
C GLU A 81 -14.20 9.05 -6.27
N THR A 82 -14.63 8.18 -5.35
CA THR A 82 -15.88 8.32 -4.59
C THR A 82 -15.69 8.83 -3.15
N MET A 83 -14.46 9.17 -2.74
CA MET A 83 -14.13 9.71 -1.41
C MET A 83 -14.36 11.22 -1.26
#